data_AF-A0A2X2BH51-F1
#
_entry.id   AF-A0A2X2BH51-F1
#
_cell.length_a   1.000
_cell.length_b   1.000
_cell.length_c   1.000
_cell.angle_alpha   90.00
_cell.angle_beta   90.00
_cell.angle_gamma   90.00
#
_symmetry.space_group_name_H-M   'P 1'
#
loop_
_entity.id
_entity.type
_entity.pdbx_description
1 polymer ?
#
loop_
_entity_poly.entity_id
_entity_poly.type
_entity_poly.pdbx_seq_one_letter_code
_entity_poly.pdbx_strand_id
1 'polypeptide(L)'
;MIERIWSGKSWCYLLLLPFSWLYGAISLFRRFAYKQGWLSSWKSPVPVVVVGNLTAGGNGKTPVVIWLVEQLKAQGFKPAVVSRGYGGKSDQYPLLLSPETQPAVAGDEPVLIYHRTGVPVAVAPSRSDAVKALLAQYDLDIIITDDGLQHYALQRDYEIVVIDGQRRFGNGWWLPAGPMRERAHRLDSVDAVIVNGGDCQANEIAMSLEGEIAVNLKTGEKKSYY
;
A
#
# COMPACT_ATOMS: atom_id res chain seq x y z
N MET A 1 -21.76 -9.21 -3.78
CA MET A 1 -21.52 -10.68 -3.74
C MET A 1 -20.19 -11.02 -3.09
N ILE A 2 -19.06 -10.47 -3.55
CA ILE A 2 -17.72 -10.70 -2.98
C ILE A 2 -17.62 -10.34 -1.49
N GLU A 3 -18.15 -9.20 -1.06
CA GLU A 3 -18.15 -8.82 0.36
C GLU A 3 -18.86 -9.83 1.27
N ARG A 4 -19.90 -10.51 0.79
CA ARG A 4 -20.59 -11.57 1.56
C ARG A 4 -19.76 -12.85 1.67
N ILE A 5 -18.97 -13.17 0.65
CA ILE A 5 -18.03 -14.30 0.65
C ILE A 5 -16.88 -14.00 1.61
N TRP A 6 -16.25 -12.83 1.45
CA TRP A 6 -15.09 -12.41 2.26
C TRP A 6 -15.43 -12.08 3.71
N SER A 7 -16.68 -11.78 4.04
CA SER A 7 -17.16 -11.68 5.43
C SER A 7 -17.57 -13.02 6.04
N GLY A 8 -17.52 -14.13 5.29
CA GLY A 8 -17.92 -15.46 5.77
C GLY A 8 -19.44 -15.67 5.85
N LYS A 9 -20.25 -14.70 5.43
CA LYS A 9 -21.72 -14.74 5.42
C LYS A 9 -22.33 -15.61 4.31
N SER A 10 -21.50 -16.28 3.50
CA SER A 10 -21.93 -17.13 2.39
C SER A 10 -21.10 -18.41 2.34
N TRP A 11 -21.75 -19.57 2.27
CA TRP A 11 -21.06 -20.86 2.23
C TRP A 11 -20.24 -21.08 0.94
N CYS A 12 -20.44 -20.23 -0.07
CA CYS A 12 -19.65 -20.25 -1.30
C CYS A 12 -18.14 -20.10 -1.06
N TYR A 13 -17.69 -19.50 0.06
CA TYR A 13 -16.26 -19.42 0.36
C TYR A 13 -15.63 -20.83 0.52
N LEU A 14 -16.41 -21.84 0.95
CA LEU A 14 -15.94 -23.22 1.10
C LEU A 14 -15.50 -23.83 -0.23
N LEU A 15 -16.26 -23.56 -1.30
CA LEU A 15 -15.91 -24.02 -2.65
C LEU A 15 -14.64 -23.36 -3.18
N LEU A 16 -14.29 -22.17 -2.66
CA LEU A 16 -13.10 -21.42 -3.04
C LEU A 16 -11.88 -21.74 -2.17
N LEU A 17 -12.03 -22.57 -1.12
CA LEU A 17 -10.93 -22.93 -0.22
C LEU A 17 -9.76 -23.61 -0.95
N PRO A 18 -9.96 -24.59 -1.86
CA PRO A 18 -8.83 -25.24 -2.54
C PRO A 18 -7.95 -24.22 -3.30
N PHE A 19 -8.58 -23.26 -3.98
CA PHE A 19 -7.87 -22.18 -4.67
C PHE A 19 -7.14 -21.24 -3.71
N SER A 20 -7.70 -21.02 -2.52
CA SER A 20 -7.09 -20.17 -1.49
C SER A 20 -5.89 -20.83 -0.84
N TRP A 21 -5.93 -22.16 -0.68
CA TRP A 21 -4.78 -22.95 -0.24
C TRP A 21 -3.66 -22.93 -1.27
N LEU A 22 -4.00 -23.08 -2.56
CA LEU A 22 -3.03 -22.97 -3.65
C LEU A 22 -2.38 -21.57 -3.67
N TYR A 23 -3.19 -20.51 -3.59
CA TYR A 23 -2.70 -19.13 -3.50
C TYR A 23 -1.77 -18.95 -2.30
N GLY A 24 -2.18 -19.42 -1.11
CA GLY A 24 -1.39 -19.36 0.11
C GLY A 24 -0.05 -20.08 -0.03
N ALA A 25 -0.04 -21.28 -0.60
CA ALA A 25 1.17 -22.06 -0.84
C ALA A 25 2.15 -21.32 -1.77
N ILE A 26 1.66 -20.77 -2.89
CA ILE A 26 2.47 -19.98 -3.83
C ILE A 26 3.04 -18.72 -3.15
N SER A 27 2.20 -18.00 -2.39
CA SER A 27 2.60 -16.78 -1.68
C SER A 27 3.68 -17.06 -0.64
N LEU A 28 3.50 -18.11 0.17
CA LEU A 28 4.47 -18.56 1.17
C LEU A 28 5.78 -19.03 0.53
N PHE A 29 5.70 -19.86 -0.51
CA PHE A 29 6.88 -20.31 -1.25
C PHE A 29 7.66 -19.14 -1.83
N ARG A 30 6.98 -18.18 -2.45
CA ARG A 30 7.62 -16.99 -3.01
C ARG A 30 8.34 -16.19 -1.93
N ARG A 31 7.68 -15.93 -0.79
CA ARG A 31 8.30 -15.25 0.36
C ARG A 31 9.52 -16.01 0.87
N PHE A 32 9.41 -17.32 1.00
CA PHE A 32 10.51 -18.18 1.43
C PHE A 32 11.70 -18.10 0.46
N ALA A 33 11.44 -18.18 -0.85
CA ALA A 33 12.48 -18.09 -1.89
C ALA A 33 13.25 -16.77 -1.84
N TYR A 34 12.58 -15.63 -1.61
CA TYR A 34 13.26 -14.35 -1.39
C TYR A 34 14.06 -14.33 -0.08
N LYS A 35 13.50 -14.89 1.01
CA LYS A 35 14.19 -14.95 2.31
C LYS A 35 15.46 -15.81 2.26
N GLN A 36 15.44 -16.90 1.49
CA GLN A 36 16.60 -17.76 1.27
C GLN A 36 17.58 -17.23 0.21
N GLY A 37 17.26 -16.10 -0.45
CA GLY A 37 18.09 -15.54 -1.51
C GLY A 37 18.05 -16.31 -2.84
N TRP A 38 17.10 -17.24 -3.02
CA TRP A 38 16.89 -17.95 -4.29
C TRP A 38 16.38 -17.02 -5.40
N LEU A 39 15.68 -15.97 -5.01
CA LEU A 39 15.22 -14.91 -5.90
C LEU A 39 16.02 -13.64 -5.62
N SER A 40 16.42 -12.95 -6.69
CA SER A 40 17.20 -11.72 -6.58
C SER A 40 16.37 -10.58 -5.98
N SER A 41 16.98 -9.85 -5.05
CA SER A 41 16.43 -8.61 -4.50
C SER A 41 17.47 -7.50 -4.64
N TRP A 42 17.00 -6.28 -4.86
CA TRP A 42 17.83 -5.10 -4.97
C TRP A 42 17.71 -4.24 -3.70
N LYS A 43 18.85 -3.80 -3.17
CA LYS A 43 18.92 -2.90 -2.03
C LYS A 43 19.12 -1.46 -2.50
N SER A 44 18.28 -0.57 -1.99
CA SER A 44 18.42 0.87 -2.21
C SER A 44 19.61 1.43 -1.43
N PRO A 45 20.34 2.44 -1.96
CA PRO A 45 21.39 3.12 -1.20
C PRO A 45 20.82 4.00 -0.06
N VAL A 46 19.53 4.33 -0.11
CA VAL A 46 18.80 5.06 0.93
C VAL A 46 17.71 4.19 1.56
N PRO A 47 17.33 4.42 2.83
CA PRO A 47 16.29 3.65 3.52
C PRO A 47 14.96 3.59 2.75
N VAL A 48 14.34 2.40 2.75
CA VAL A 48 13.03 2.15 2.14
C VAL A 48 12.02 1.76 3.21
N VAL A 49 10.98 2.58 3.36
CA VAL A 49 9.82 2.32 4.22
C VAL A 49 8.66 1.83 3.39
N VAL A 50 8.13 0.66 3.72
CA VAL A 50 6.95 0.08 3.06
C VAL A 50 5.71 0.36 3.86
N VAL A 51 4.70 0.97 3.24
CA VAL A 51 3.35 1.07 3.79
C VAL A 51 2.44 0.16 2.98
N GLY A 52 1.84 -0.85 3.61
CA GLY A 52 1.00 -1.80 2.90
C GLY A 52 -0.13 -2.36 3.76
N ASN A 53 -0.84 -3.34 3.21
CA ASN A 53 -1.91 -4.04 3.90
C ASN A 53 -1.87 -5.55 3.63
N LEU A 54 -2.55 -6.30 4.49
CA LEU A 54 -2.66 -7.76 4.35
C LEU A 54 -3.93 -8.20 3.62
N THR A 55 -4.88 -7.30 3.37
CA THR A 55 -6.18 -7.61 2.76
C THR A 55 -6.37 -6.89 1.43
N ALA A 56 -7.18 -7.44 0.54
CA ALA A 56 -7.66 -6.75 -0.65
C ALA A 56 -8.79 -5.78 -0.26
N GLY A 57 -8.65 -4.51 -0.65
CA GLY A 57 -9.60 -3.45 -0.35
C GLY A 57 -8.93 -2.18 0.18
N GLY A 58 -9.69 -1.10 0.29
CA GLY A 58 -9.23 0.16 0.87
C GLY A 58 -9.06 0.01 2.38
N ASN A 59 -7.82 0.06 2.86
CA ASN A 59 -7.49 -0.04 4.28
C ASN A 59 -6.96 1.29 4.86
N GLY A 60 -7.03 2.39 4.12
CA GLY A 60 -6.51 3.70 4.56
C GLY A 60 -4.99 3.86 4.42
N LYS A 61 -4.35 3.14 3.50
CA LYS A 61 -2.89 3.26 3.25
C LYS A 61 -2.49 4.64 2.75
N THR A 62 -3.21 5.18 1.76
CA THR A 62 -2.86 6.45 1.11
C THR A 62 -2.80 7.61 2.11
N PRO A 63 -3.75 7.76 3.05
CA PRO A 63 -3.64 8.72 4.14
C PRO A 63 -2.40 8.53 5.03
N VAL A 64 -2.04 7.29 5.37
CA VAL A 64 -0.81 6.99 6.14
C VAL A 64 0.44 7.38 5.36
N VAL A 65 0.50 7.09 4.06
CA VAL A 65 1.62 7.48 3.19
C VAL A 65 1.77 9.00 3.15
N ILE A 66 0.67 9.73 2.95
CA ILE A 66 0.65 11.19 2.93
C ILE A 66 1.14 11.75 4.27
N TRP A 67 0.57 11.27 5.39
CA TRP A 67 0.97 11.70 6.72
C TRP A 67 2.46 11.44 6.97
N LEU A 68 2.95 10.25 6.65
CA LEU A 68 4.35 9.87 6.84
C LEU A 68 5.29 10.78 6.03
N VAL A 69 4.94 11.05 4.77
CA VAL A 69 5.71 11.96 3.92
C VAL A 69 5.74 13.37 4.53
N GLU A 70 4.60 13.89 4.97
CA GLU A 70 4.51 15.22 5.59
C GLU A 70 5.35 15.31 6.89
N GLN A 71 5.30 14.28 7.74
CA GLN A 71 6.12 14.23 8.96
C GLN A 71 7.62 14.17 8.66
N LEU A 72 8.04 13.35 7.69
CA LEU A 72 9.44 13.26 7.29
C LEU A 72 9.95 14.59 6.71
N LYS A 73 9.16 15.25 5.86
CA LYS A 73 9.48 16.59 5.36
C LYS A 73 9.62 17.61 6.48
N ALA A 74 8.71 17.58 7.46
CA ALA A 74 8.75 18.49 8.61
C ALA A 74 10.02 18.29 9.47
N GLN A 75 10.58 17.07 9.46
CA GLN A 75 11.85 16.75 10.10
C GLN A 75 13.08 17.05 9.23
N GLY A 76 12.90 17.59 8.02
CA GLY A 76 13.98 17.99 7.12
C GLY A 76 14.47 16.91 6.16
N PHE A 77 13.83 15.73 6.13
CA PHE A 77 14.12 14.70 5.14
C PHE A 77 13.63 15.12 3.74
N LYS A 78 14.20 14.48 2.72
CA LYS A 78 13.84 14.60 1.30
C LYS A 78 13.20 13.28 0.81
N PRO A 79 11.95 13.01 1.21
CA PRO A 79 11.27 11.77 0.84
C PRO A 79 10.88 11.76 -0.64
N ALA A 80 10.83 10.57 -1.22
CA ALA A 80 10.10 10.31 -2.46
C ALA A 80 9.19 9.08 -2.33
N VAL A 81 8.16 9.01 -3.17
CA VAL A 81 7.19 7.91 -3.13
C VAL A 81 7.29 7.04 -4.37
N VAL A 82 7.29 5.72 -4.19
CA VAL A 82 7.19 4.76 -5.28
C VAL A 82 5.92 3.92 -5.17
N SER A 83 5.21 3.81 -6.28
CA SER A 83 4.00 2.98 -6.38
C SER A 83 4.05 2.11 -7.63
N ARG A 84 3.14 1.13 -7.69
CA ARG A 84 2.95 0.32 -8.89
C ARG A 84 2.17 1.06 -9.98
N GLY A 85 1.35 2.04 -9.61
CA GLY A 85 0.43 2.72 -10.51
C GLY A 85 -0.82 1.89 -10.82
N TYR A 86 -1.47 1.32 -9.80
CA TYR A 86 -2.68 0.51 -10.00
C TYR A 86 -3.79 1.34 -10.67
N GLY A 87 -4.44 0.76 -11.68
CA GLY A 87 -5.46 1.45 -12.49
C GLY A 87 -4.90 2.34 -13.61
N GLY A 88 -3.63 2.77 -13.51
CA GLY A 88 -2.93 3.51 -14.54
C GLY A 88 -2.39 2.63 -15.66
N LYS A 89 -2.28 3.19 -16.86
CA LYS A 89 -1.62 2.57 -18.02
C LYS A 89 -0.68 3.58 -18.68
N SER A 90 0.57 3.60 -18.25
CA SER A 90 1.64 4.30 -18.96
C SER A 90 2.19 3.45 -20.10
N ASP A 91 2.53 4.10 -21.21
CA ASP A 91 3.24 3.48 -22.34
C ASP A 91 4.72 3.25 -22.02
N GLN A 92 5.27 4.01 -21.08
CA GLN A 92 6.67 3.94 -20.68
C GLN A 92 6.82 3.89 -19.16
N TYR A 93 7.73 3.02 -18.70
CA TYR A 93 8.11 2.91 -17.31
C TYR A 93 9.65 2.91 -17.21
N PRO A 94 10.22 3.41 -16.10
CA PRO A 94 9.54 4.09 -14.98
C PRO A 94 8.96 5.44 -15.39
N LEU A 95 7.76 5.75 -14.88
CA LEU A 95 7.12 7.06 -15.10
C LEU A 95 7.32 7.89 -13.85
N LEU A 96 7.99 9.04 -14.00
CA LEU A 96 8.04 10.06 -12.97
C LEU A 96 6.84 10.99 -13.15
N LEU A 97 6.18 11.31 -12.05
CA LEU A 97 5.01 12.19 -12.07
C LEU A 97 5.43 13.65 -12.22
N SER A 98 4.66 14.35 -13.04
CA SER A 98 4.67 15.81 -13.22
C SER A 98 3.30 16.38 -12.86
N PRO A 99 3.15 17.72 -12.74
CA PRO A 99 1.86 18.36 -12.47
C PRO A 99 0.78 18.06 -13.51
N GLU A 100 1.16 17.70 -14.74
CA GLU A 100 0.28 17.38 -15.86
C GLU A 100 -0.03 15.88 -15.96
N THR A 101 0.60 15.05 -15.13
CA THR A 101 0.43 13.60 -15.19
C THR A 101 -0.98 13.20 -14.79
N GLN A 102 -1.69 12.55 -15.71
CA GLN A 102 -3.09 12.19 -15.50
C GLN A 102 -3.24 10.87 -14.71
N PRO A 103 -4.30 10.72 -13.90
CA PRO A 103 -4.60 9.47 -13.19
C PRO A 103 -4.79 8.26 -14.11
N ALA A 104 -5.28 8.46 -15.33
CA ALA A 104 -5.41 7.38 -16.31
C ALA A 104 -4.05 6.73 -16.68
N VAL A 105 -2.96 7.48 -16.53
CA VAL A 105 -1.60 7.04 -16.88
C VAL A 105 -0.87 6.50 -15.65
N ALA A 106 -0.88 7.25 -14.54
CA ALA A 106 -0.12 6.92 -13.34
C ALA A 106 -0.93 6.17 -12.25
N GLY A 107 -2.26 6.13 -12.35
CA GLY A 107 -3.17 5.68 -11.31
C GLY A 107 -3.63 6.83 -10.40
N ASP A 108 -4.79 6.65 -9.75
CA ASP A 108 -5.38 7.69 -8.89
C ASP A 108 -4.55 7.95 -7.62
N GLU A 109 -4.09 6.89 -6.95
CA GLU A 109 -3.34 7.01 -5.69
C GLU A 109 -2.00 7.76 -5.85
N PRO A 110 -1.13 7.44 -6.85
CA PRO A 110 0.14 8.16 -7.01
C PRO A 110 -0.04 9.64 -7.37
N VAL A 111 -1.04 9.96 -8.20
CA VAL A 111 -1.35 11.34 -8.58
C VAL A 111 -1.87 12.11 -7.36
N LEU A 112 -2.75 11.51 -6.55
CA LEU A 112 -3.21 12.11 -5.30
C LEU A 112 -2.04 12.39 -4.35
N ILE A 113 -1.15 11.43 -4.15
CA ILE A 113 0.03 11.58 -3.28
C ILE A 113 0.93 12.72 -3.80
N TYR A 114 1.21 12.75 -5.10
CA TYR A 114 2.03 13.79 -5.73
C TYR A 114 1.45 15.18 -5.49
N HIS A 115 0.17 15.40 -5.78
CA HIS A 115 -0.46 16.71 -5.59
C HIS A 115 -0.61 17.11 -4.13
N ARG A 116 -0.84 16.14 -3.23
CA ARG A 116 -1.04 16.46 -1.80
C ARG A 116 0.27 16.80 -1.09
N THR A 117 1.33 16.07 -1.41
CA THR A 117 2.60 16.16 -0.68
C THR A 117 3.66 17.01 -1.40
N GLY A 118 3.55 17.15 -2.72
CA GLY A 118 4.51 17.86 -3.57
C GLY A 118 5.88 17.21 -3.65
N VAL A 119 6.03 15.94 -3.25
CA VAL A 119 7.31 15.22 -3.31
C VAL A 119 7.46 14.49 -4.64
N PRO A 120 8.69 14.12 -5.04
CA PRO A 120 8.89 13.26 -6.20
C PRO A 120 8.13 11.94 -6.05
N VAL A 121 7.36 11.57 -7.08
CA VAL A 121 6.64 10.29 -7.13
C VAL A 121 6.98 9.59 -8.43
N ALA A 122 7.24 8.29 -8.37
CA ALA A 122 7.44 7.46 -9.54
C ALA A 122 6.59 6.20 -9.51
N VAL A 123 6.12 5.77 -10.68
CA VAL A 123 5.37 4.54 -10.87
C VAL A 123 6.10 3.59 -11.80
N ALA A 124 6.17 2.33 -11.41
CA ALA A 124 6.68 1.25 -12.27
C ALA A 124 6.16 -0.11 -11.78
N PRO A 125 5.97 -1.10 -12.69
CA PRO A 125 5.72 -2.48 -12.29
C PRO A 125 6.80 -3.05 -11.37
N SER A 126 8.06 -2.68 -11.66
CA SER A 126 9.25 -2.98 -10.88
C SER A 126 9.60 -1.77 -9.99
N ARG A 127 9.38 -1.91 -8.68
CA ARG A 127 9.62 -0.82 -7.72
C ARG A 127 11.08 -0.38 -7.67
N SER A 128 12.02 -1.31 -7.83
CA SER A 128 13.45 -0.97 -7.87
C SER A 128 13.78 -0.02 -9.01
N ASP A 129 13.10 -0.13 -10.15
CA ASP A 129 13.36 0.73 -11.30
C ASP A 129 12.77 2.13 -11.09
N ALA A 130 11.59 2.23 -10.45
CA ALA A 130 11.07 3.51 -9.98
C ALA A 130 12.02 4.20 -8.99
N VAL A 131 12.57 3.46 -8.01
CA VAL A 131 13.55 4.00 -7.05
C VAL A 131 14.81 4.48 -7.77
N LYS A 132 15.40 3.69 -8.67
CA LYS A 132 16.59 4.09 -9.43
C LYS A 132 16.34 5.36 -10.26
N ALA A 133 15.18 5.46 -10.89
CA ALA A 133 14.84 6.62 -11.71
C ALA A 133 14.71 7.90 -10.86
N LEU A 134 14.16 7.79 -9.65
CA LEU A 134 14.09 8.90 -8.70
C LEU A 134 15.49 9.30 -8.19
N LEU A 135 16.31 8.34 -7.77
CA LEU A 135 17.68 8.59 -7.31
C LEU A 135 18.59 9.20 -8.38
N ALA A 136 18.29 8.95 -9.66
CA ALA A 136 19.04 9.55 -10.76
C ALA A 136 18.71 11.03 -11.00
N GLN A 137 17.54 11.51 -10.56
CA GLN A 137 17.06 12.87 -10.84
C GLN A 137 17.00 13.77 -9.60
N TYR A 138 16.89 13.19 -8.42
CA TYR A 138 16.69 13.92 -7.17
C TYR A 138 17.69 13.49 -6.11
N ASP A 139 18.10 14.46 -5.29
CA ASP A 139 18.82 14.20 -4.05
C ASP A 139 17.81 13.83 -2.97
N LEU A 140 17.74 12.52 -2.66
CA LEU A 140 16.76 11.91 -1.76
C LEU A 140 17.49 11.16 -0.66
N ASP A 141 16.89 11.11 0.51
CA ASP A 141 17.45 10.42 1.69
C ASP A 141 16.52 9.33 2.25
N ILE A 142 15.27 9.22 1.75
CA ILE A 142 14.33 8.18 2.14
C ILE A 142 13.29 7.91 1.04
N ILE A 143 12.92 6.65 0.88
CA ILE A 143 11.88 6.21 -0.05
C ILE A 143 10.70 5.63 0.73
N ILE A 144 9.49 6.07 0.41
CA ILE A 144 8.25 5.46 0.88
C ILE A 144 7.65 4.66 -0.27
N THR A 145 7.26 3.42 -0.04
CA THR A 145 6.51 2.64 -1.03
C THR A 145 5.08 2.37 -0.60
N ASP A 146 4.15 2.76 -1.46
CA ASP A 146 2.72 2.46 -1.30
C ASP A 146 2.42 1.05 -1.85
N ASP A 147 1.79 0.23 -1.02
CA ASP A 147 1.39 -1.15 -1.27
C ASP A 147 2.54 -2.12 -1.65
N GLY A 148 3.67 -2.01 -0.95
CA GLY A 148 4.91 -2.74 -1.26
C GLY A 148 5.10 -4.10 -0.57
N LEU A 149 4.23 -4.54 0.35
CA LEU A 149 4.49 -5.72 1.21
C LEU A 149 4.74 -7.00 0.40
N GLN A 150 4.02 -7.16 -0.70
CA GLN A 150 4.17 -8.31 -1.60
C GLN A 150 5.31 -8.16 -2.62
N HIS A 151 6.05 -7.05 -2.64
CA HIS A 151 7.10 -6.74 -3.61
C HIS A 151 8.50 -6.96 -3.03
N TYR A 152 8.79 -8.22 -2.70
CA TYR A 152 10.05 -8.68 -2.09
C TYR A 152 11.32 -8.46 -2.94
N ALA A 153 11.18 -8.13 -4.23
CA ALA A 153 12.31 -7.82 -5.11
C ALA A 153 13.00 -6.49 -4.75
N LEU A 154 12.30 -5.58 -4.07
CA LEU A 154 12.90 -4.39 -3.45
C LEU A 154 13.11 -4.70 -1.96
N GLN A 155 14.35 -4.62 -1.50
CA GLN A 155 14.63 -4.72 -0.07
C GLN A 155 14.05 -3.50 0.65
N ARG A 156 13.62 -3.74 1.89
CA ARG A 156 12.97 -2.76 2.75
C ARG A 156 13.67 -2.75 4.10
N ASP A 157 13.73 -1.57 4.69
CA ASP A 157 14.38 -1.34 5.98
C ASP A 157 13.34 -1.19 7.10
N TYR A 158 12.10 -0.81 6.76
CA TYR A 158 10.99 -0.70 7.70
C TYR A 158 9.65 -1.05 7.03
N GLU A 159 8.78 -1.78 7.72
CA GLU A 159 7.46 -2.19 7.23
C GLU A 159 6.34 -1.74 8.18
N ILE A 160 5.39 -1.00 7.61
CA ILE A 160 4.16 -0.54 8.26
C ILE A 160 2.97 -1.25 7.60
N VAL A 161 2.17 -1.94 8.41
CA VAL A 161 0.90 -2.53 7.95
C VAL A 161 -0.25 -1.68 8.42
N VAL A 162 -1.13 -1.30 7.49
CA VAL A 162 -2.39 -0.63 7.78
C VAL A 162 -3.55 -1.63 7.71
N ILE A 163 -4.34 -1.68 8.77
CA ILE A 163 -5.51 -2.55 8.95
C ILE A 163 -6.76 -1.68 9.05
N ASP A 164 -7.82 -2.06 8.33
CA ASP A 164 -9.16 -1.53 8.58
C ASP A 164 -9.67 -2.04 9.94
N GLY A 165 -9.91 -1.15 10.91
CA GLY A 165 -10.29 -1.55 12.26
C GLY A 165 -11.70 -2.12 12.39
N GLN A 166 -12.58 -1.88 11.42
CA GLN A 166 -13.93 -2.46 11.41
C GLN A 166 -13.95 -3.82 10.71
N ARG A 167 -13.37 -3.91 9.51
CA ARG A 167 -13.38 -5.11 8.67
C ARG A 167 -12.32 -6.12 9.09
N ARG A 168 -11.23 -5.65 9.71
CA ARG A 168 -10.04 -6.41 10.11
C ARG A 168 -9.61 -7.34 8.98
N PHE A 169 -9.73 -8.66 9.15
CA PHE A 169 -9.29 -9.68 8.19
C PHE A 169 -10.43 -10.42 7.48
N GLY A 170 -11.69 -9.96 7.61
CA GLY A 170 -12.86 -10.66 7.09
C GLY A 170 -12.97 -12.08 7.67
N ASN A 171 -13.15 -13.08 6.81
CA ASN A 171 -13.25 -14.50 7.19
C ASN A 171 -11.88 -15.19 7.45
N GLY A 172 -10.77 -14.45 7.41
CA GLY A 172 -9.43 -14.97 7.71
C GLY A 172 -8.81 -15.85 6.63
N TRP A 173 -9.47 -16.03 5.49
CA TRP A 173 -8.96 -16.84 4.39
C TRP A 173 -8.18 -16.00 3.38
N TRP A 174 -7.25 -16.67 2.70
CA TRP A 174 -6.58 -16.09 1.53
C TRP A 174 -7.56 -15.86 0.38
N LEU A 175 -7.15 -15.02 -0.56
CA LEU A 175 -7.79 -14.92 -1.87
C LEU A 175 -7.81 -16.28 -2.57
N PRO A 176 -8.91 -16.66 -3.26
CA PRO A 176 -10.15 -15.91 -3.44
C PRO A 176 -11.25 -16.15 -2.39
N ALA A 177 -11.14 -17.14 -1.49
CA ALA A 177 -12.18 -17.45 -0.50
C ALA A 177 -12.35 -16.36 0.55
N GLY A 178 -11.28 -15.62 0.84
CA GLY A 178 -11.27 -14.49 1.75
C GLY A 178 -10.49 -13.31 1.19
N PRO A 179 -10.42 -12.20 1.94
CA PRO A 179 -9.80 -10.98 1.47
C PRO A 179 -8.27 -10.99 1.64
N MET A 180 -7.67 -11.96 2.34
CA MET A 180 -6.26 -11.87 2.73
C MET A 180 -5.29 -12.17 1.57
N ARG A 181 -4.30 -11.31 1.37
CA ARG A 181 -3.12 -11.55 0.52
C ARG A 181 -2.05 -12.34 1.28
N GLU A 182 -1.93 -12.06 2.57
CA GLU A 182 -1.05 -12.75 3.52
C GLU A 182 -1.81 -12.95 4.83
N ARG A 183 -1.56 -14.04 5.56
CA ARG A 183 -2.28 -14.35 6.82
C ARG A 183 -1.86 -13.41 7.95
N ALA A 184 -2.68 -13.35 9.01
CA ALA A 184 -2.49 -12.46 10.16
C ALA A 184 -1.13 -12.61 10.87
N HIS A 185 -0.54 -13.80 10.88
CA HIS A 185 0.82 -14.04 11.42
C HIS A 185 1.90 -13.15 10.76
N ARG A 186 1.62 -12.56 9.59
CA ARG A 186 2.54 -11.62 8.94
C ARG A 186 2.79 -10.38 9.80
N LEU A 187 1.85 -10.02 10.67
CA LEU A 187 1.97 -8.91 11.63
C LEU A 187 3.10 -9.13 12.64
N ASP A 188 3.44 -10.38 12.96
CA ASP A 188 4.51 -10.68 13.94
C ASP A 188 5.92 -10.35 13.40
N SER A 189 6.02 -10.04 12.11
CA SER A 189 7.30 -9.73 11.44
C SER A 189 7.28 -8.37 10.72
N VAL A 190 6.42 -7.44 11.13
CA VAL A 190 6.47 -6.04 10.67
C VAL A 190 6.88 -5.14 11.83
N ASP A 191 7.37 -3.96 11.51
CA ASP A 191 7.90 -3.04 12.51
C ASP A 191 6.81 -2.18 13.16
N ALA A 192 5.71 -1.92 12.43
CA ALA A 192 4.55 -1.23 12.99
C ALA A 192 3.23 -1.71 12.38
N VAL A 193 2.18 -1.66 13.20
CA VAL A 193 0.80 -1.92 12.79
C VAL A 193 -0.04 -0.70 13.09
N ILE A 194 -0.68 -0.13 12.07
CA ILE A 194 -1.60 0.99 12.17
C ILE A 194 -3.02 0.49 11.92
N VAL A 195 -3.97 0.91 12.75
CA VAL A 195 -5.38 0.55 12.64
C VAL A 195 -6.22 1.77 12.34
N ASN A 196 -6.89 1.74 11.20
CA ASN A 196 -7.76 2.80 10.72
C ASN A 196 -9.19 2.64 11.23
N GLY A 197 -9.57 3.50 12.18
CA GLY A 197 -10.86 3.45 12.88
C GLY A 197 -11.03 2.19 13.73
N GLY A 198 -12.24 1.98 14.29
CA GLY A 198 -12.55 0.80 15.11
C GLY A 198 -11.74 0.71 16.41
N ASP A 199 -11.68 -0.49 16.98
CA ASP A 199 -11.00 -0.75 18.25
C ASP A 199 -9.53 -1.10 18.02
N CYS A 200 -8.64 -0.28 18.57
CA CYS A 200 -7.20 -0.49 18.54
C CYS A 200 -6.78 -1.51 19.61
N GLN A 201 -5.96 -2.50 19.23
CA GLN A 201 -5.37 -3.45 20.19
C GLN A 201 -4.06 -2.93 20.78
N ALA A 202 -3.57 -3.58 21.83
CA ALA A 202 -2.42 -3.10 22.63
C ALA A 202 -1.11 -2.90 21.83
N ASN A 203 -0.91 -3.65 20.75
CA ASN A 203 0.30 -3.57 19.90
C ASN A 203 0.04 -2.83 18.58
N GLU A 204 -1.04 -2.05 18.51
CA GLU A 204 -1.48 -1.36 17.31
C GLU A 204 -1.49 0.16 17.58
N ILE A 205 -1.22 0.94 16.54
CA ILE A 205 -1.27 2.40 16.56
C ILE A 205 -2.60 2.83 15.94
N ALA A 206 -3.42 3.54 16.70
CA ALA A 206 -4.70 4.03 16.20
C ALA A 206 -4.48 5.19 15.21
N MET A 207 -5.23 5.18 14.11
CA MET A 207 -5.42 6.35 13.25
C MET A 207 -6.92 6.59 13.04
N SER A 208 -7.31 7.86 12.98
CA SER A 208 -8.63 8.30 12.54
C SER A 208 -8.50 9.15 11.29
N LEU A 209 -9.42 8.96 10.34
CA LEU A 209 -9.59 9.84 9.19
C LEU A 209 -10.78 10.76 9.47
N GLU A 210 -10.48 12.03 9.67
CA GLU A 210 -11.47 13.07 9.88
C GLU A 210 -11.65 13.86 8.59
N GLY A 211 -12.85 13.78 8.02
CA GLY A 211 -13.21 14.59 6.85
C GLY A 211 -13.61 15.99 7.29
N GLU A 212 -12.99 17.02 6.72
CA GLU A 212 -13.34 18.41 7.02
C GLU A 212 -14.53 18.90 6.17
N ILE A 213 -14.49 18.62 4.87
CA ILE A 213 -15.40 19.19 3.88
C ILE A 213 -15.86 18.10 2.91
N ALA A 214 -17.17 18.01 2.69
CA ALA A 214 -17.76 17.28 1.58
C ALA A 214 -17.79 18.18 0.34
N VAL A 215 -17.22 17.72 -0.77
CA VAL A 215 -17.25 18.44 -2.05
C VAL A 215 -18.13 17.67 -3.03
N ASN A 216 -19.14 18.33 -3.57
CA ASN A 216 -19.94 17.78 -4.65
C ASN A 216 -19.11 17.78 -5.95
N LEU A 217 -18.85 16.60 -6.50
CA LEU A 217 -18.01 16.46 -7.69
C LEU A 217 -18.64 17.02 -8.98
N LYS A 218 -19.97 17.21 -9.01
CA LYS A 218 -20.67 17.79 -10.17
C LYS A 218 -20.78 19.31 -10.10
N THR A 219 -21.10 19.84 -8.92
CA THR A 219 -21.38 21.28 -8.74
C THR A 219 -20.22 22.04 -8.13
N GLY A 220 -19.25 21.35 -7.53
CA GLY A 220 -18.16 21.96 -6.75
C GLY A 220 -18.60 22.49 -5.38
N GLU A 221 -19.88 22.33 -5.02
CA GLU A 221 -20.44 22.81 -3.75
C GLU A 221 -19.73 22.13 -2.57
N LYS A 222 -19.29 22.95 -1.62
CA LYS A 222 -18.57 22.51 -0.41
C LYS A 222 -19.50 22.61 0.78
N LYS A 223 -19.63 21.52 1.54
CA LYS A 223 -20.37 21.49 2.79
C LYS A 223 -19.47 20.99 3.91
N SER A 224 -19.35 21.78 4.98
CA SER A 224 -18.67 21.36 6.20
C SER A 224 -19.42 20.18 6.84
N TYR A 225 -18.68 19.24 7.41
CA TYR A 225 -19.29 18.16 8.22
C TYR A 225 -19.81 18.68 9.58
N TYR A 226 -19.36 19.87 10.01
CA TYR A 226 -19.80 20.60 11.19
C TYR A 226 -20.74 21.76 10.84
#